data_AF-A0A2I0Q8V8-F1
#
_entry.id   AF-A0A2I0Q8V8-F1
#
_cell.length_a   1.000
_cell.length_b   1.000
_cell.length_c   1.000
_cell.angle_alpha   90.00
_cell.angle_beta   90.00
_cell.angle_gamma   90.00
#
_symmetry.space_group_name_H-M   'P 1'
#
loop_
_entity.id
_entity.type
_entity.pdbx_description
1 polymer ?
#
loop_
_entity_poly.entity_id
_entity_poly.type
_entity_poly.pdbx_seq_one_letter_code
_entity_poly.pdbx_strand_id
1 'polypeptide(L)'
;MKYLPFLLFMLVINLSAQPQAPNRIDSKGNKQGLWKKYDKDVLIYEGNFKDNIPVGEFKYYHANGKLKSITLFIQGVHEVKTTIFHANQKKASEGVFMDQIKHLEWKYWDENETLISVENYDHGKKTGVWKTFSPTTGILLEELNYLNDKLHGTAKTYYTDGLPCTVENYINGKRNGIAESYFIDGKLSITGPFHEGFKIGIWNYFDQNGKLRKVIEYKKSEIIKTYLVFYDRSQEIKLNQDGIAYFIFENNKTNVITKKGESITITDDPYTVKEWADVFSFIPVNSKLHVAHSSIKGFKEMGDGSISVEIIPALPYTIYSRGDEATMVKMLFNKELPKLE
;
A
#
# COMPACT_ATOMS: atom_id res chain seq x y z
N MET A 1 91.04 9.98 -16.62
CA MET A 1 90.01 10.93 -17.11
C MET A 1 88.64 10.31 -16.90
N LYS A 2 87.89 10.77 -15.89
CA LYS A 2 86.53 10.30 -15.59
C LYS A 2 85.54 11.30 -16.20
N TYR A 3 84.63 10.83 -17.04
CA TYR A 3 83.53 11.62 -17.60
C TYR A 3 82.39 11.69 -16.57
N LEU A 4 81.96 12.89 -16.23
CA LEU A 4 80.79 13.17 -15.39
C LEU A 4 79.68 13.70 -16.32
N PRO A 5 78.50 13.06 -16.42
CA PRO A 5 77.43 13.56 -17.27
C PRO A 5 76.72 14.70 -16.55
N PHE A 6 76.66 15.86 -17.21
CA PHE A 6 75.90 17.01 -16.77
C PHE A 6 74.41 16.74 -17.03
N LEU A 7 73.70 16.25 -16.01
CA LEU A 7 72.25 16.06 -16.07
C LEU A 7 71.58 17.43 -15.90
N LEU A 8 71.07 17.99 -17.00
CA LEU A 8 70.30 19.22 -17.00
C LEU A 8 68.91 18.93 -16.38
N PHE A 9 68.76 19.25 -15.09
CA PHE A 9 67.49 19.14 -14.38
C PHE A 9 66.58 20.30 -14.85
N MET A 10 65.71 20.04 -15.83
CA MET A 10 64.63 20.99 -16.18
C MET A 10 63.64 21.01 -15.02
N LEU A 11 63.73 22.06 -14.21
CA LEU A 11 62.77 22.42 -13.18
C LEU A 11 61.45 22.78 -13.87
N VAL A 12 60.54 21.81 -13.99
CA VAL A 12 59.15 22.09 -14.41
C VAL A 12 58.48 22.81 -13.26
N ILE A 13 58.48 24.14 -13.31
CA ILE A 13 57.70 24.97 -12.41
C ILE A 13 56.24 24.75 -12.79
N ASN A 14 55.55 23.89 -12.03
CA ASN A 14 54.10 23.88 -12.01
C ASN A 14 53.66 25.26 -11.47
N LEU A 15 53.39 26.20 -12.38
CA LEU A 15 52.64 27.40 -12.06
C LEU A 15 51.25 26.95 -11.62
N SER A 16 51.08 26.71 -10.33
CA SER A 16 49.75 26.74 -9.71
C SER A 16 49.22 28.14 -9.96
N ALA A 17 48.33 28.28 -10.94
CA ALA A 17 47.62 29.52 -11.17
C ALA A 17 47.01 29.95 -9.83
N GLN A 18 47.36 31.14 -9.34
CA GLN A 18 46.73 31.65 -8.14
C GLN A 18 45.21 31.63 -8.35
N PRO A 19 44.43 31.17 -7.36
CA PRO A 19 42.98 31.13 -7.50
C PRO A 19 42.50 32.53 -7.84
N GLN A 20 41.89 32.67 -9.02
CA GLN A 20 41.41 33.95 -9.50
C GLN A 20 40.36 34.49 -8.52
N ALA A 21 40.40 35.80 -8.25
CA ALA A 21 39.41 36.45 -7.38
C ALA A 21 37.97 36.15 -7.88
N PRO A 22 36.99 35.95 -6.98
CA PRO A 22 35.62 35.65 -7.38
C PRO A 22 34.92 36.86 -8.02
N ASN A 23 33.78 36.61 -8.67
CA ASN A 23 32.86 37.62 -9.22
C ASN A 23 33.43 38.45 -10.38
N ARG A 24 34.19 37.83 -11.28
CA ARG A 24 34.75 38.50 -12.44
C ARG A 24 33.74 38.61 -13.58
N ILE A 25 33.84 39.73 -14.30
CA ILE A 25 33.14 39.97 -15.57
C ILE A 25 34.14 40.16 -16.71
N ASP A 26 33.77 39.78 -17.93
CA ASP A 26 34.52 40.07 -19.15
C ASP A 26 34.23 41.49 -19.70
N SER A 27 34.84 41.84 -20.83
CA SER A 27 34.66 43.15 -21.49
C SER A 27 33.24 43.41 -21.99
N LYS A 28 32.41 42.37 -22.10
CA LYS A 28 30.99 42.46 -22.48
C LYS A 28 30.07 42.48 -21.25
N GLY A 29 30.63 42.42 -20.04
CA GLY A 29 29.88 42.37 -18.79
C GLY A 29 29.41 40.96 -18.40
N ASN A 30 29.85 39.90 -19.08
CA ASN A 30 29.43 38.54 -18.76
C ASN A 30 30.22 37.95 -17.59
N LYS A 31 29.55 37.19 -16.74
CA LYS A 31 30.16 36.45 -15.62
C LYS A 31 31.14 35.39 -16.11
N GLN A 32 32.34 35.37 -15.52
CA GLN A 32 33.38 34.39 -15.79
C GLN A 32 33.97 33.81 -14.50
N GLY A 33 34.32 32.53 -14.52
CA GLY A 33 35.03 31.84 -13.45
C GLY A 33 34.20 31.72 -12.15
N LEU A 34 34.88 31.67 -11.01
CA LEU A 34 34.25 31.51 -9.71
C LEU A 34 33.40 32.72 -9.35
N TRP A 35 32.18 32.46 -8.89
CA TRP A 35 31.25 33.43 -8.35
C TRP A 35 30.84 33.05 -6.95
N LYS A 36 30.73 34.06 -6.08
CA LYS A 36 30.23 33.96 -4.71
C LYS A 36 29.22 35.06 -4.49
N LYS A 37 28.00 34.70 -4.10
CA LYS A 37 26.95 35.66 -3.74
C LYS A 37 26.74 35.65 -2.24
N TYR A 38 26.65 36.83 -1.65
CA TYR A 38 26.36 37.02 -0.23
C TYR A 38 25.06 37.79 -0.05
N ASP A 39 24.34 37.52 1.05
CA ASP A 39 23.23 38.31 1.56
C ASP A 39 23.54 38.67 3.02
N LYS A 40 23.72 39.97 3.31
CA LYS A 40 24.11 40.48 4.64
C LYS A 40 25.22 39.63 5.29
N ASP A 41 26.32 39.47 4.55
CA ASP A 41 27.53 38.70 4.90
C ASP A 41 27.40 37.17 4.93
N VAL A 42 26.21 36.62 4.72
CA VAL A 42 26.01 35.17 4.60
C VAL A 42 26.23 34.74 3.16
N LEU A 43 27.15 33.81 2.92
CA LEU A 43 27.34 33.19 1.60
C LEU A 43 26.06 32.41 1.24
N ILE A 44 25.39 32.77 0.14
CA ILE A 44 24.15 32.11 -0.29
C ILE A 44 24.37 31.13 -1.44
N TYR A 45 25.36 31.37 -2.31
CA TYR A 45 25.86 30.36 -3.23
C TYR A 45 27.30 30.62 -3.68
N GLU A 46 27.99 29.57 -4.10
CA GLU A 46 29.21 29.64 -4.91
C GLU A 46 29.17 28.67 -6.09
N GLY A 47 29.79 29.02 -7.21
CA GLY A 47 29.82 28.19 -8.43
C GLY A 47 30.56 28.88 -9.58
N ASN A 48 30.76 28.20 -10.70
CA ASN A 48 31.49 28.75 -11.85
C ASN A 48 30.54 29.22 -12.96
N PHE A 49 30.89 30.33 -13.62
CA PHE A 49 30.21 30.80 -14.81
C PHE A 49 31.16 30.82 -16.01
N LYS A 50 30.61 30.56 -17.19
CA LYS A 50 31.22 30.84 -18.48
C LYS A 50 30.21 31.61 -19.33
N ASP A 51 30.52 32.85 -19.68
CA ASP A 51 29.65 33.71 -20.50
C ASP A 51 28.21 33.85 -19.95
N ASN A 52 28.07 34.11 -18.62
CA ASN A 52 26.78 34.10 -17.88
C ASN A 52 26.10 32.74 -17.71
N ILE A 53 26.64 31.66 -18.27
CA ILE A 53 26.08 30.31 -18.16
C ILE A 53 26.73 29.60 -16.95
N PRO A 54 25.96 29.12 -15.97
CA PRO A 54 26.46 28.23 -14.92
C PRO A 54 27.15 26.99 -15.50
N VAL A 55 28.33 26.65 -14.99
CA VAL A 55 29.09 25.46 -15.39
C VAL A 55 29.65 24.72 -14.18
N GLY A 56 29.58 23.40 -14.23
CA GLY A 56 30.10 22.55 -13.16
C GLY A 56 29.25 22.59 -11.90
N GLU A 57 29.90 22.60 -10.74
CA GLU A 57 29.23 22.49 -9.44
C GLU A 57 28.84 23.87 -8.88
N PHE A 58 27.61 23.97 -8.40
CA PHE A 58 27.11 25.07 -7.58
C PHE A 58 26.74 24.56 -6.21
N LYS A 59 27.20 25.26 -5.18
CA LYS A 59 26.84 25.03 -3.78
C LYS A 59 25.92 26.15 -3.33
N TYR A 60 24.82 25.78 -2.68
CA TYR A 60 23.87 26.71 -2.09
C TYR A 60 23.84 26.51 -0.59
N TYR A 61 23.63 27.59 0.16
CA TYR A 61 23.69 27.58 1.61
C TYR A 61 22.42 28.17 2.23
N HIS A 62 22.09 27.70 3.42
CA HIS A 62 21.05 28.29 4.27
C HIS A 62 21.55 29.58 4.93
N ALA A 63 20.65 30.37 5.51
CA ALA A 63 20.97 31.60 6.24
C ALA A 63 21.92 31.39 7.44
N ASN A 64 22.00 30.16 7.96
CA ASN A 64 22.93 29.77 9.02
C ASN A 64 24.31 29.29 8.51
N GLY A 65 24.58 29.45 7.21
CA GLY A 65 25.84 29.04 6.57
C GLY A 65 25.97 27.55 6.26
N LYS A 66 25.01 26.71 6.64
CA LYS A 66 25.02 25.28 6.33
C LYS A 66 24.72 25.00 4.87
N LEU A 67 25.36 23.97 4.29
CA LEU A 67 25.12 23.55 2.90
C LEU A 67 23.67 23.08 2.75
N LYS A 68 22.95 23.70 1.82
CA LYS A 68 21.55 23.41 1.46
C LYS A 68 21.47 22.40 0.32
N SER A 69 22.23 22.64 -0.74
CA SER A 69 22.25 21.78 -1.92
C SER A 69 23.53 21.94 -2.74
N ILE A 70 23.83 20.90 -3.52
CA ILE A 70 24.82 20.91 -4.59
C ILE A 70 24.08 20.69 -5.91
N THR A 71 24.37 21.48 -6.94
CA THR A 71 23.82 21.30 -8.29
C THR A 71 24.95 21.21 -9.29
N LEU A 72 24.97 20.14 -10.09
CA LEU A 72 25.91 19.90 -11.17
C LEU A 72 25.22 20.18 -12.51
N PHE A 73 25.76 21.14 -13.27
CA PHE A 73 25.29 21.48 -14.61
C PHE A 73 25.95 20.55 -15.64
N ILE A 74 25.21 19.53 -16.14
CA ILE A 74 25.75 18.41 -16.93
C ILE A 74 25.83 18.74 -18.44
N GLN A 75 24.92 19.58 -18.97
CA GLN A 75 24.88 20.01 -20.38
C GLN A 75 24.30 21.43 -20.54
N GLY A 76 24.89 22.42 -19.85
CA GLY A 76 24.29 23.76 -19.75
C GLY A 76 23.21 23.82 -18.67
N VAL A 77 22.23 24.72 -18.83
CA VAL A 77 21.23 25.05 -17.77
C VAL A 77 19.97 24.20 -17.81
N HIS A 78 19.79 23.39 -18.85
CA HIS A 78 18.55 22.64 -19.05
C HIS A 78 18.49 21.42 -18.13
N GLU A 79 19.47 20.52 -18.19
CA GLU A 79 19.54 19.35 -17.32
C GLU A 79 20.61 19.49 -16.24
N VAL A 80 20.16 19.48 -14.98
CA VAL A 80 21.03 19.64 -13.81
C VAL A 80 20.77 18.54 -12.79
N LYS A 81 21.85 17.95 -12.27
CA LYS A 81 21.76 16.98 -11.17
C LYS A 81 21.88 17.71 -9.86
N THR A 82 20.90 17.54 -8.98
CA THR A 82 20.86 18.22 -7.69
C THR A 82 20.88 17.22 -6.55
N THR A 83 21.69 17.51 -5.53
CA THR A 83 21.71 16.85 -4.23
C THR A 83 21.28 17.86 -3.17
N ILE A 84 20.31 17.52 -2.35
CA ILE A 84 19.79 18.35 -1.26
C ILE A 84 20.18 17.70 0.07
N PHE A 85 20.50 18.51 1.08
CA PHE A 85 20.95 18.04 2.38
C PHE A 85 19.93 18.35 3.48
N HIS A 86 19.89 17.48 4.48
CA HIS A 86 19.19 17.69 5.74
C HIS A 86 19.92 18.73 6.60
N ALA A 87 19.27 19.23 7.66
CA ALA A 87 19.88 20.17 8.60
C ALA A 87 21.12 19.60 9.35
N ASN A 88 21.23 18.26 9.38
CA ASN A 88 22.37 17.52 9.92
C ASN A 88 23.49 17.28 8.89
N GLN A 89 23.40 17.89 7.70
CA GLN A 89 24.35 17.78 6.58
C GLN A 89 24.41 16.42 5.89
N LYS A 90 23.56 15.46 6.25
CA LYS A 90 23.40 14.21 5.51
C LYS A 90 22.52 14.42 4.28
N LYS A 91 22.64 13.54 3.29
CA LYS A 91 21.87 13.62 2.04
C LYS A 91 20.38 13.44 2.34
N ALA A 92 19.55 14.36 1.86
CA ALA A 92 18.09 14.29 1.97
C ALA A 92 17.44 13.79 0.69
N SER A 93 17.92 14.28 -0.45
CA SER A 93 17.46 13.80 -1.75
C SER A 93 18.49 14.04 -2.84
N GLU A 94 18.37 13.31 -3.93
CA GLU A 94 19.09 13.59 -5.15
C GLU A 94 18.25 13.22 -6.36
N GLY A 95 18.45 13.93 -7.47
CA GLY A 95 17.77 13.65 -8.72
C GLY A 95 18.16 14.65 -9.79
N VAL A 96 17.41 14.63 -10.89
CA VAL A 96 17.64 15.50 -12.04
C VAL A 96 16.49 16.50 -12.15
N PHE A 97 16.84 17.76 -12.41
CA PHE A 97 15.90 18.75 -12.92
C PHE A 97 16.16 18.99 -14.40
N MET A 98 15.09 19.06 -15.17
CA MET A 98 15.10 19.61 -16.52
C MET A 98 14.29 20.90 -16.51
N ASP A 99 14.86 22.04 -16.87
CA ASP A 99 14.15 23.34 -16.87
C ASP A 99 13.40 23.64 -15.55
N GLN A 100 14.05 23.35 -14.42
CA GLN A 100 13.54 23.53 -13.06
C GLN A 100 12.39 22.59 -12.63
N ILE A 101 11.98 21.64 -13.48
CA ILE A 101 11.00 20.60 -13.15
C ILE A 101 11.69 19.25 -12.96
N LYS A 102 11.20 18.42 -12.04
CA LYS A 102 11.79 17.09 -11.76
C LYS A 102 11.78 16.23 -13.03
N HIS A 103 12.88 15.55 -13.29
CA HIS A 103 13.05 14.62 -14.40
C HIS A 103 13.85 13.40 -13.93
N LEU A 104 13.60 12.25 -14.58
CA LEU A 104 14.22 10.97 -14.28
C LEU A 104 14.00 10.53 -12.83
N GLU A 105 14.93 9.72 -12.33
CA GLU A 105 14.90 9.14 -10.99
C GLU A 105 15.26 10.18 -9.92
N TRP A 106 14.47 10.20 -8.86
CA TRP A 106 14.68 10.94 -7.63
C TRP A 106 14.74 9.97 -6.46
N LYS A 107 15.73 10.15 -5.58
CA LYS A 107 15.91 9.34 -4.38
C LYS A 107 15.79 10.22 -3.15
N TYR A 108 15.24 9.64 -2.09
CA TYR A 108 15.00 10.32 -0.81
C TYR A 108 15.53 9.48 0.33
N TRP A 109 16.24 10.13 1.25
CA TRP A 109 16.76 9.53 2.46
C TRP A 109 16.22 10.26 3.68
N ASP A 110 16.05 9.53 4.78
CA ASP A 110 15.77 10.14 6.08
C ASP A 110 17.03 10.77 6.69
N GLU A 111 16.90 11.33 7.90
CA GLU A 111 18.02 11.96 8.61
C GLU A 111 19.12 10.97 9.03
N ASN A 112 18.85 9.66 8.98
CA ASN A 112 19.76 8.59 9.32
C ASN A 112 20.44 7.96 8.10
N GLU A 113 20.25 8.52 6.90
CA GLU A 113 20.75 8.00 5.61
C GLU A 113 20.07 6.70 5.16
N THR A 114 18.89 6.38 5.71
CA THR A 114 18.05 5.29 5.22
C THR A 114 17.30 5.75 3.97
N LEU A 115 17.41 5.02 2.87
CA LEU A 115 16.62 5.28 1.65
C LEU A 115 15.14 5.00 1.97
N ILE A 116 14.28 5.99 1.77
CA ILE A 116 12.85 5.91 2.09
C ILE A 116 11.95 5.99 0.85
N SER A 117 12.44 6.55 -0.26
CA SER A 117 11.67 6.63 -1.50
C SER A 117 12.55 6.69 -2.74
N VAL A 118 12.06 6.08 -3.82
CA VAL A 118 12.54 6.25 -5.19
C VAL A 118 11.34 6.65 -6.04
N GLU A 119 11.45 7.79 -6.72
CA GLU A 119 10.40 8.39 -7.55
C GLU A 119 10.92 8.55 -8.98
N ASN A 120 10.07 8.37 -9.98
CA ASN A 120 10.44 8.54 -11.38
C ASN A 120 9.54 9.58 -12.06
N TYR A 121 10.17 10.48 -12.83
CA TYR A 121 9.51 11.60 -13.48
C TYR A 121 9.88 11.73 -14.97
N ASP A 122 8.91 12.10 -15.78
CA ASP A 122 9.11 12.55 -17.15
C ASP A 122 8.53 13.96 -17.30
N HIS A 123 9.39 14.97 -17.54
CA HIS A 123 9.01 16.38 -17.61
C HIS A 123 8.03 16.82 -16.50
N GLY A 124 8.37 16.54 -15.24
CA GLY A 124 7.57 16.89 -14.07
C GLY A 124 6.38 15.97 -13.76
N LYS A 125 6.01 15.06 -14.67
CA LYS A 125 4.91 14.10 -14.47
C LYS A 125 5.42 12.79 -13.89
N LYS A 126 4.66 12.19 -12.98
CA LYS A 126 5.01 10.86 -12.44
C LYS A 126 4.96 9.83 -13.56
N THR A 127 6.00 8.99 -13.62
CA THR A 127 6.13 7.90 -14.58
C THR A 127 6.88 6.74 -13.95
N GLY A 128 6.77 5.55 -14.54
CA GLY A 128 7.53 4.37 -14.15
C GLY A 128 7.28 3.92 -12.71
N VAL A 129 8.22 3.14 -12.19
CA VAL A 129 8.10 2.49 -10.88
C VAL A 129 8.54 3.43 -9.77
N TRP A 130 7.67 3.61 -8.80
CA TRP A 130 7.90 4.32 -7.54
C TRP A 130 7.99 3.31 -6.41
N LYS A 131 8.92 3.52 -5.48
CA LYS A 131 9.17 2.60 -4.37
C LYS A 131 9.21 3.36 -3.06
N THR A 132 8.52 2.83 -2.04
CA THR A 132 8.57 3.34 -0.67
C THR A 132 9.19 2.29 0.23
N PHE A 133 10.09 2.69 1.13
CA PHE A 133 10.80 1.80 2.04
C PHE A 133 10.55 2.19 3.50
N SER A 134 10.56 1.20 4.39
CA SER A 134 10.47 1.42 5.83
C SER A 134 11.69 2.18 6.34
N PRO A 135 11.52 3.31 7.07
CA PRO A 135 12.65 4.05 7.62
C PRO A 135 13.38 3.29 8.74
N THR A 136 12.72 2.33 9.39
CA THR A 136 13.31 1.57 10.50
C THR A 136 13.99 0.28 10.05
N THR A 137 13.47 -0.38 9.01
CA THR A 137 13.96 -1.69 8.56
C THR A 137 14.55 -1.71 7.16
N GLY A 138 14.33 -0.67 6.35
CA GLY A 138 14.75 -0.62 4.94
C GLY A 138 13.95 -1.55 4.01
N ILE A 139 12.95 -2.26 4.54
CA ILE A 139 12.11 -3.18 3.76
C ILE A 139 11.24 -2.38 2.80
N LEU A 140 11.09 -2.86 1.55
CA LEU A 140 10.19 -2.30 0.56
C LEU A 140 8.74 -2.46 1.06
N LEU A 141 8.02 -1.34 1.20
CA LEU A 141 6.63 -1.32 1.66
C LEU A 141 5.64 -1.16 0.51
N GLU A 142 6.03 -0.44 -0.54
CA GLU A 142 5.16 -0.18 -1.70
C GLU A 142 5.97 -0.12 -2.99
N GLU A 143 5.40 -0.66 -4.07
CA GLU A 143 5.88 -0.52 -5.44
C GLU A 143 4.72 -0.12 -6.35
N LEU A 144 4.70 1.12 -6.82
CA LEU A 144 3.60 1.70 -7.58
C LEU A 144 4.07 2.08 -8.98
N ASN A 145 3.36 1.66 -10.03
CA ASN A 145 3.68 2.06 -11.39
C ASN A 145 2.79 3.22 -11.86
N TYR A 146 3.41 4.26 -12.42
CA TYR A 146 2.75 5.47 -12.91
C TYR A 146 2.95 5.66 -14.41
N LEU A 147 1.96 6.27 -15.05
CA LEU A 147 2.05 6.82 -16.40
C LEU A 147 1.29 8.15 -16.43
N ASN A 148 1.98 9.25 -16.71
CA ASN A 148 1.39 10.59 -16.78
C ASN A 148 0.54 10.93 -15.53
N ASP A 149 1.17 10.87 -14.35
CA ASP A 149 0.56 11.18 -13.05
C ASP A 149 -0.52 10.21 -12.54
N LYS A 150 -0.85 9.17 -13.31
CA LYS A 150 -1.88 8.19 -12.95
C LYS A 150 -1.27 6.81 -12.72
N LEU A 151 -1.79 6.06 -11.75
CA LEU A 151 -1.43 4.66 -11.59
C LEU A 151 -1.73 3.89 -12.89
N HIS A 152 -0.75 3.14 -13.38
CA HIS A 152 -0.86 2.38 -14.62
C HIS A 152 0.09 1.18 -14.55
N GLY A 153 -0.46 -0.02 -14.74
CA GLY A 153 0.23 -1.29 -14.51
C GLY A 153 0.05 -1.79 -13.07
N THR A 154 1.00 -2.60 -12.62
CA THR A 154 0.92 -3.26 -11.31
C THR A 154 1.27 -2.31 -10.17
N ALA A 155 0.50 -2.39 -9.09
CA ALA A 155 0.76 -1.77 -7.80
C ALA A 155 0.85 -2.88 -6.75
N LYS A 156 1.89 -2.84 -5.92
CA LYS A 156 2.14 -3.83 -4.87
C LYS A 156 2.35 -3.15 -3.53
N THR A 157 1.83 -3.75 -2.48
CA THR A 157 2.17 -3.42 -1.10
C THR A 157 2.75 -4.64 -0.42
N TYR A 158 3.56 -4.43 0.61
CA TYR A 158 4.27 -5.48 1.32
C TYR A 158 4.08 -5.32 2.82
N TYR A 159 4.08 -6.44 3.52
CA TYR A 159 4.14 -6.49 4.97
C TYR A 159 5.54 -6.08 5.48
N THR A 160 5.62 -5.85 6.79
CA THR A 160 6.88 -5.44 7.44
C THR A 160 7.95 -6.54 7.47
N ASP A 161 7.62 -7.77 7.08
CA ASP A 161 8.57 -8.87 6.85
C ASP A 161 9.00 -9.00 5.37
N GLY A 162 8.46 -8.16 4.48
CA GLY A 162 8.76 -8.12 3.05
C GLY A 162 7.88 -9.04 2.19
N LEU A 163 6.96 -9.81 2.78
CA LEU A 163 6.02 -10.61 2.00
C LEU A 163 4.94 -9.72 1.35
N PRO A 164 4.45 -10.07 0.16
CA PRO A 164 3.41 -9.28 -0.50
C PRO A 164 2.14 -9.25 0.34
N CYS A 165 1.56 -8.07 0.51
CA CYS A 165 0.28 -7.85 1.17
C CYS A 165 -0.83 -7.75 0.12
N THR A 166 -0.62 -6.91 -0.91
CA THR A 166 -1.54 -6.79 -2.05
C THR A 166 -0.80 -6.70 -3.37
N VAL A 167 -1.43 -7.23 -4.41
CA VAL A 167 -1.02 -7.05 -5.81
C VAL A 167 -2.26 -6.65 -6.60
N GLU A 168 -2.27 -5.44 -7.13
CA GLU A 168 -3.38 -4.88 -7.88
C GLU A 168 -2.91 -4.36 -9.24
N ASN A 169 -3.81 -4.27 -10.21
CA ASN A 169 -3.51 -3.73 -11.53
C ASN A 169 -4.38 -2.52 -11.82
N TYR A 170 -3.78 -1.52 -12.48
CA TYR A 170 -4.41 -0.24 -12.76
C TYR A 170 -4.30 0.12 -14.24
N ILE A 171 -5.34 0.75 -14.77
CA ILE A 171 -5.31 1.44 -16.06
C ILE A 171 -5.83 2.85 -15.82
N ASN A 172 -5.01 3.85 -16.09
CA ASN A 172 -5.35 5.28 -16.00
C ASN A 172 -5.95 5.68 -14.64
N GLY A 173 -5.38 5.18 -13.55
CA GLY A 173 -5.77 5.51 -12.18
C GLY A 173 -6.94 4.67 -11.65
N LYS A 174 -7.51 3.75 -12.44
CA LYS A 174 -8.60 2.86 -12.00
C LYS A 174 -8.11 1.41 -11.93
N ARG A 175 -8.55 0.69 -10.89
CA ARG A 175 -8.30 -0.76 -10.79
C ARG A 175 -8.87 -1.49 -12.01
N ASN A 176 -8.05 -2.28 -12.67
CA ASN A 176 -8.42 -3.03 -13.86
C ASN A 176 -7.52 -4.26 -14.01
N GLY A 177 -8.14 -5.45 -14.06
CA GLY A 177 -7.44 -6.73 -14.02
C GLY A 177 -7.61 -7.45 -12.69
N ILE A 178 -6.80 -8.49 -12.46
CA ILE A 178 -6.85 -9.29 -11.24
C ILE A 178 -6.24 -8.50 -10.08
N ALA A 179 -6.91 -8.54 -8.94
CA ALA A 179 -6.40 -8.10 -7.65
C ALA A 179 -6.23 -9.31 -6.73
N GLU A 180 -5.13 -9.33 -5.99
CA GLU A 180 -4.77 -10.36 -5.04
C GLU A 180 -4.41 -9.71 -3.70
N SER A 181 -4.78 -10.37 -2.62
CA SER A 181 -4.34 -10.04 -1.28
C SER A 181 -3.88 -11.32 -0.60
N TYR A 182 -2.93 -11.20 0.31
CA TYR A 182 -2.31 -12.32 0.99
C TYR A 182 -2.49 -12.17 2.50
N PHE A 183 -2.26 -13.25 3.24
CA PHE A 183 -2.07 -13.22 4.69
C PHE A 183 -0.61 -12.88 4.99
N ILE A 184 -0.32 -12.55 6.26
CA ILE A 184 1.05 -12.26 6.73
C ILE A 184 2.02 -13.42 6.49
N ASP A 185 1.53 -14.66 6.40
CA ASP A 185 2.35 -15.85 6.10
C ASP A 185 2.56 -16.07 4.58
N GLY A 186 2.09 -15.14 3.74
CA GLY A 186 2.23 -15.17 2.29
C GLY A 186 1.19 -16.00 1.55
N LYS A 187 0.25 -16.67 2.24
CA LYS A 187 -0.82 -17.41 1.56
C LYS A 187 -1.86 -16.47 0.97
N LEU A 188 -2.41 -16.81 -0.19
CA LEU A 188 -3.46 -16.03 -0.84
C LEU A 188 -4.70 -15.96 0.07
N SER A 189 -5.17 -14.76 0.37
CA SER A 189 -6.37 -14.51 1.18
C SER A 189 -7.57 -14.15 0.32
N ILE A 190 -7.38 -13.35 -0.73
CA ILE A 190 -8.46 -12.87 -1.60
C ILE A 190 -7.96 -12.77 -3.03
N THR A 191 -8.76 -13.17 -4.01
CA THR A 191 -8.51 -12.86 -5.42
C THR A 191 -9.80 -12.60 -6.19
N GLY A 192 -9.76 -11.66 -7.13
CA GLY A 192 -10.87 -11.43 -8.05
C GLY A 192 -10.60 -10.30 -9.06
N PRO A 193 -11.43 -10.19 -10.11
CA PRO A 193 -11.24 -9.18 -11.13
C PRO A 193 -11.88 -7.83 -10.77
N PHE A 194 -11.17 -6.77 -11.14
CA PHE A 194 -11.69 -5.42 -11.30
C PHE A 194 -11.82 -5.05 -12.77
N HIS A 195 -12.80 -4.21 -13.07
CA HIS A 195 -12.91 -3.50 -14.34
C HIS A 195 -13.38 -2.07 -14.09
N GLU A 196 -12.61 -1.09 -14.58
CA GLU A 196 -12.90 0.34 -14.42
C GLU A 196 -13.16 0.77 -12.97
N GLY A 197 -12.45 0.16 -12.01
CA GLY A 197 -12.57 0.44 -10.58
C GLY A 197 -13.65 -0.38 -9.85
N PHE A 198 -14.47 -1.14 -10.56
CA PHE A 198 -15.53 -1.95 -9.96
C PHE A 198 -15.16 -3.43 -9.86
N LYS A 199 -15.55 -4.08 -8.75
CA LYS A 199 -15.45 -5.54 -8.66
C LYS A 199 -16.41 -6.17 -9.66
N ILE A 200 -15.94 -7.15 -10.41
CA ILE A 200 -16.76 -7.91 -11.35
C ILE A 200 -16.49 -9.41 -11.19
N GLY A 201 -17.39 -10.24 -11.72
CA GLY A 201 -17.18 -11.68 -11.79
C GLY A 201 -17.00 -12.33 -10.42
N ILE A 202 -16.20 -13.38 -10.38
CA ILE A 202 -16.02 -14.21 -9.19
C ILE A 202 -14.86 -13.71 -8.34
N TRP A 203 -15.15 -13.50 -7.06
CA TRP A 203 -14.20 -13.18 -6.01
C TRP A 203 -14.11 -14.34 -5.04
N ASN A 204 -12.90 -14.86 -4.86
CA ASN A 204 -12.60 -15.99 -3.97
C ASN A 204 -11.91 -15.48 -2.71
N TYR A 205 -12.30 -16.04 -1.57
CA TYR A 205 -11.78 -15.71 -0.24
C TYR A 205 -11.36 -17.00 0.44
N PHE A 206 -10.13 -17.02 0.94
CA PHE A 206 -9.49 -18.18 1.55
C PHE A 206 -9.25 -17.92 3.04
N ASP A 207 -9.05 -18.99 3.81
CA ASP A 207 -8.56 -18.90 5.18
C ASP A 207 -7.03 -18.95 5.27
N GLN A 208 -6.49 -18.78 6.48
CA GLN A 208 -5.07 -18.87 6.80
C GLN A 208 -4.43 -20.24 6.49
N ASN A 209 -5.22 -21.27 6.19
CA ASN A 209 -4.72 -22.58 5.75
C ASN A 209 -4.74 -22.72 4.22
N GLY A 210 -5.12 -21.65 3.48
CA GLY A 210 -5.24 -21.63 2.03
C GLY A 210 -6.52 -22.28 1.50
N LYS A 211 -7.49 -22.56 2.38
CA LYS A 211 -8.73 -23.25 2.01
C LYS A 211 -9.77 -22.25 1.54
N LEU A 212 -10.43 -22.50 0.41
CA LEU A 212 -11.50 -21.63 -0.10
C LEU A 212 -12.69 -21.66 0.88
N ARG A 213 -13.14 -20.50 1.34
CA ARG A 213 -14.25 -20.37 2.32
C ARG A 213 -15.45 -19.61 1.79
N LYS A 214 -15.23 -18.60 0.95
CA LYS A 214 -16.30 -17.75 0.43
C LYS A 214 -16.05 -17.42 -1.02
N VAL A 215 -17.12 -17.47 -1.82
CA VAL A 215 -17.12 -17.07 -3.21
C VAL A 215 -18.22 -16.05 -3.40
N ILE A 216 -17.89 -14.85 -3.88
CA ILE A 216 -18.86 -13.79 -4.14
C ILE A 216 -18.87 -13.49 -5.63
N GLU A 217 -20.05 -13.50 -6.24
CA GLU A 217 -20.26 -13.04 -7.60
C GLU A 217 -20.64 -11.57 -7.58
N TYR A 218 -19.85 -10.73 -8.23
CA TYR A 218 -20.06 -9.29 -8.33
C TYR A 218 -20.47 -8.87 -9.74
N LYS A 219 -21.38 -7.89 -9.81
CA LYS A 219 -21.66 -7.11 -11.01
C LYS A 219 -21.54 -5.64 -10.68
N LYS A 220 -20.50 -4.98 -11.18
CA LYS A 220 -20.23 -3.56 -10.93
C LYS A 220 -20.23 -3.21 -9.43
N SER A 221 -19.51 -4.02 -8.65
CA SER A 221 -19.41 -3.96 -7.19
C SER A 221 -20.69 -4.29 -6.40
N GLU A 222 -21.82 -4.59 -7.05
CA GLU A 222 -23.00 -5.15 -6.38
C GLU A 222 -22.84 -6.66 -6.23
N ILE A 223 -23.18 -7.18 -5.05
CA ILE A 223 -23.19 -8.62 -4.78
C ILE A 223 -24.42 -9.24 -5.45
N ILE A 224 -24.18 -10.19 -6.36
CA ILE A 224 -25.23 -10.96 -7.03
C ILE A 224 -25.53 -12.23 -6.23
N LYS A 225 -24.50 -12.97 -5.84
CA LYS A 225 -24.60 -14.19 -5.03
C LYS A 225 -23.41 -14.33 -4.12
N THR A 226 -23.65 -14.93 -2.96
CA THR A 226 -22.59 -15.38 -2.07
C THR A 226 -22.71 -16.88 -1.87
N TYR A 227 -21.60 -17.58 -2.02
CA TYR A 227 -21.49 -18.99 -1.70
C TYR A 227 -20.53 -19.17 -0.52
N LEU A 228 -20.94 -19.99 0.43
CA LEU A 228 -20.10 -20.47 1.52
C LEU A 228 -19.55 -21.84 1.14
N VAL A 229 -18.28 -22.06 1.43
CA VAL A 229 -17.55 -23.27 1.07
C VAL A 229 -17.13 -23.99 2.34
N PHE A 230 -17.70 -25.18 2.51
CA PHE A 230 -17.50 -26.07 3.64
C PHE A 230 -16.82 -27.35 3.19
N TYR A 231 -16.39 -28.16 4.15
CA TYR A 231 -15.70 -29.40 3.84
C TYR A 231 -16.10 -30.55 4.76
N ASP A 232 -16.33 -31.69 4.13
CA ASP A 232 -16.35 -33.01 4.76
C ASP A 232 -15.08 -33.75 4.38
N ARG A 233 -14.12 -33.78 5.30
CA ARG A 233 -12.73 -34.22 5.07
C ARG A 233 -12.10 -33.42 3.93
N SER A 234 -11.83 -34.06 2.80
CA SER A 234 -11.25 -33.45 1.60
C SER A 234 -12.31 -32.99 0.58
N GLN A 235 -13.59 -33.33 0.77
CA GLN A 235 -14.64 -32.97 -0.16
C GLN A 235 -15.10 -31.53 0.07
N GLU A 236 -15.06 -30.72 -0.99
CA GLU A 236 -15.62 -29.36 -0.99
C GLU A 236 -17.15 -29.41 -1.15
N ILE A 237 -17.86 -28.66 -0.30
CA ILE A 237 -19.31 -28.49 -0.31
C ILE A 237 -19.60 -27.00 -0.41
N LYS A 238 -20.00 -26.56 -1.61
CA LYS A 238 -20.31 -25.16 -1.90
C LYS A 238 -21.82 -24.92 -1.86
N LEU A 239 -22.27 -24.09 -0.92
CA LEU A 239 -23.69 -23.77 -0.72
C LEU A 239 -23.95 -22.29 -0.96
N ASN A 240 -25.03 -21.97 -1.68
CA ASN A 240 -25.51 -20.59 -1.76
C ASN A 240 -25.95 -20.14 -0.36
N GLN A 241 -25.39 -19.04 0.13
CA GLN A 241 -25.66 -18.50 1.46
C GLN A 241 -27.15 -18.27 1.70
N ASP A 242 -27.87 -17.77 0.69
CA ASP A 242 -29.31 -17.50 0.80
C ASP A 242 -30.16 -18.77 0.93
N GLY A 243 -29.60 -19.93 0.57
CA GLY A 243 -30.21 -21.24 0.72
C GLY A 243 -30.01 -21.88 2.10
N ILE A 244 -29.15 -21.32 2.94
CA ILE A 244 -28.86 -21.85 4.28
C ILE A 244 -29.86 -21.28 5.28
N ALA A 245 -30.44 -22.16 6.10
CA ALA A 245 -31.37 -21.75 7.13
C ALA A 245 -30.69 -21.53 8.47
N TYR A 246 -29.88 -22.48 8.92
CA TYR A 246 -29.16 -22.41 10.19
C TYR A 246 -28.06 -23.46 10.27
N PHE A 247 -27.16 -23.25 11.23
CA PHE A 247 -26.08 -24.15 11.61
C PHE A 247 -26.34 -24.70 13.01
N ILE A 248 -26.20 -26.02 13.18
CA ILE A 248 -26.19 -26.69 14.48
C ILE A 248 -24.77 -27.16 14.77
N PHE A 249 -24.22 -26.81 15.93
CA PHE A 249 -22.87 -27.15 16.35
C PHE A 249 -22.91 -28.23 17.45
N GLU A 250 -22.47 -29.44 17.13
CA GLU A 250 -22.53 -30.59 18.03
C GLU A 250 -21.31 -31.50 17.84
N ASN A 251 -20.69 -31.96 18.94
CA ASN A 251 -19.63 -32.96 18.93
C ASN A 251 -18.47 -32.63 17.97
N ASN A 252 -18.01 -31.37 17.96
CA ASN A 252 -16.99 -30.83 17.04
C ASN A 252 -17.34 -30.95 15.55
N LYS A 253 -18.62 -31.13 15.21
CA LYS A 253 -19.13 -31.08 13.84
C LYS A 253 -20.12 -29.95 13.70
N THR A 254 -20.31 -29.53 12.47
CA THR A 254 -21.34 -28.56 12.10
C THR A 254 -22.35 -29.26 11.19
N ASN A 255 -23.64 -29.12 11.50
CA ASN A 255 -24.71 -29.49 10.59
C ASN A 255 -25.28 -28.22 9.96
N VAL A 256 -25.20 -28.13 8.63
CA VAL A 256 -25.80 -27.06 7.85
C VAL A 256 -27.19 -27.51 7.45
N ILE A 257 -28.21 -26.77 7.89
CA ILE A 257 -29.59 -27.02 7.49
C ILE A 257 -29.98 -26.03 6.41
N THR A 258 -30.48 -26.52 5.28
CA THR A 258 -30.95 -25.66 4.18
C THR A 258 -32.38 -25.19 4.44
N LYS A 259 -32.80 -24.13 3.76
CA LYS A 259 -34.19 -23.64 3.79
C LYS A 259 -35.21 -24.66 3.27
N LYS A 260 -34.76 -25.71 2.59
CA LYS A 260 -35.59 -26.84 2.16
C LYS A 260 -35.72 -27.95 3.21
N GLY A 261 -35.02 -27.84 4.35
CA GLY A 261 -35.00 -28.87 5.40
C GLY A 261 -33.97 -29.96 5.20
N GLU A 262 -33.06 -29.84 4.23
CA GLU A 262 -31.99 -30.80 4.03
C GLU A 262 -30.90 -30.57 5.09
N SER A 263 -30.38 -31.66 5.66
CA SER A 263 -29.29 -31.61 6.63
C SER A 263 -27.98 -32.08 5.98
N ILE A 264 -26.93 -31.27 6.10
CA ILE A 264 -25.60 -31.57 5.57
C ILE A 264 -24.61 -31.48 6.73
N THR A 265 -24.05 -32.62 7.12
CA THR A 265 -22.99 -32.65 8.14
C THR A 265 -21.64 -32.37 7.49
N ILE A 266 -20.88 -31.45 8.07
CA ILE A 266 -19.52 -31.09 7.63
C ILE A 266 -18.51 -31.34 8.75
N THR A 267 -17.25 -31.52 8.37
CA THR A 267 -16.13 -31.72 9.32
C THR A 267 -15.43 -30.44 9.74
N ASP A 268 -15.73 -29.31 9.09
CA ASP A 268 -15.27 -28.03 9.61
C ASP A 268 -15.85 -27.82 11.01
N ASP A 269 -14.97 -27.51 11.94
CA ASP A 269 -15.32 -27.35 13.33
C ASP A 269 -16.14 -26.06 13.55
N PRO A 270 -16.91 -25.99 14.64
CA PRO A 270 -17.75 -24.83 14.94
C PRO A 270 -17.00 -23.50 15.03
N TYR A 271 -15.76 -23.49 15.51
CA TYR A 271 -14.98 -22.25 15.66
C TYR A 271 -14.63 -21.70 14.28
N THR A 272 -14.12 -22.56 13.41
CA THR A 272 -13.87 -22.24 12.00
C THR A 272 -15.12 -21.63 11.37
N VAL A 273 -16.27 -22.34 11.36
CA VAL A 273 -17.49 -21.83 10.73
C VAL A 273 -17.94 -20.48 11.31
N LYS A 274 -17.81 -20.27 12.63
CA LYS A 274 -18.20 -19.01 13.28
C LYS A 274 -17.29 -17.82 12.95
N GLU A 275 -16.00 -18.03 12.70
CA GLU A 275 -15.08 -16.94 12.35
C GLU A 275 -15.35 -16.35 10.97
N TRP A 276 -15.72 -17.18 9.99
CA TRP A 276 -15.87 -16.74 8.59
C TRP A 276 -17.31 -16.71 8.06
N ALA A 277 -18.26 -17.38 8.72
CA ALA A 277 -19.67 -17.18 8.44
C ALA A 277 -20.03 -15.77 8.90
N ASP A 278 -20.37 -14.93 7.92
CA ASP A 278 -20.67 -13.52 8.11
C ASP A 278 -21.68 -13.31 9.25
N VAL A 279 -21.21 -12.74 10.37
CA VAL A 279 -22.00 -12.55 11.60
C VAL A 279 -23.25 -11.71 11.33
N PHE A 280 -23.23 -10.88 10.29
CA PHE A 280 -24.40 -10.08 9.91
C PHE A 280 -25.51 -10.90 9.25
N SER A 281 -25.18 -12.05 8.67
CA SER A 281 -26.16 -12.88 7.96
C SER A 281 -26.72 -14.02 8.82
N PHE A 282 -25.96 -14.46 9.84
CA PHE A 282 -26.34 -15.55 10.73
C PHE A 282 -26.28 -15.09 12.19
N ILE A 283 -27.42 -15.15 12.86
CA ILE A 283 -27.63 -14.73 14.24
C ILE A 283 -27.33 -15.88 15.19
N PRO A 284 -26.40 -15.73 16.15
CA PRO A 284 -26.23 -16.71 17.21
C PRO A 284 -27.46 -16.69 18.12
N VAL A 285 -28.30 -17.73 18.03
CA VAL A 285 -29.45 -17.90 18.92
C VAL A 285 -28.99 -18.47 20.25
N ASN A 286 -28.09 -19.46 20.18
CA ASN A 286 -27.31 -19.88 21.33
C ASN A 286 -25.95 -20.47 20.90
N SER A 287 -25.14 -20.88 21.87
CA SER A 287 -23.81 -21.46 21.63
C SER A 287 -23.77 -22.60 20.60
N LYS A 288 -24.88 -23.32 20.41
CA LYS A 288 -25.03 -24.45 19.50
C LYS A 288 -25.81 -24.15 18.23
N LEU A 289 -26.47 -22.99 18.12
CA LEU A 289 -27.37 -22.70 17.01
C LEU A 289 -27.16 -21.29 16.49
N HIS A 290 -26.75 -21.18 15.22
CA HIS A 290 -26.70 -19.91 14.50
C HIS A 290 -27.71 -19.95 13.35
N VAL A 291 -28.57 -18.96 13.24
CA VAL A 291 -29.72 -18.97 12.32
C VAL A 291 -29.62 -17.82 11.35
N ALA A 292 -29.82 -18.09 10.06
CA ALA A 292 -29.88 -17.03 9.06
C ALA A 292 -30.97 -16.02 9.43
N HIS A 293 -30.70 -14.73 9.32
CA HIS A 293 -31.68 -13.69 9.66
C HIS A 293 -33.01 -13.91 8.93
N SER A 294 -32.94 -14.24 7.64
CA SER A 294 -34.12 -14.53 6.78
C SER A 294 -34.92 -15.78 7.16
N SER A 295 -34.39 -16.60 8.07
CA SER A 295 -35.03 -17.83 8.54
C SER A 295 -35.68 -17.68 9.91
N ILE A 296 -35.54 -16.52 10.56
CA ILE A 296 -36.18 -16.22 11.84
C ILE A 296 -37.56 -15.60 11.56
N LYS A 297 -38.61 -16.21 12.10
CA LYS A 297 -40.01 -15.77 11.96
C LYS A 297 -40.43 -14.79 13.04
N GLY A 298 -39.88 -14.98 14.24
CA GLY A 298 -40.28 -14.20 15.40
C GLY A 298 -39.62 -14.70 16.66
N PHE A 299 -39.88 -13.98 17.75
CA PHE A 299 -39.40 -14.35 19.06
C PHE A 299 -40.43 -14.01 20.13
N LYS A 300 -40.27 -14.61 21.31
CA LYS A 300 -41.10 -14.31 22.47
C LYS A 300 -40.24 -14.31 23.72
N GLU A 301 -40.29 -13.21 24.47
CA GLU A 301 -39.67 -13.14 25.79
C GLU A 301 -40.41 -14.07 26.75
N MET A 302 -39.63 -14.81 27.53
CA MET A 302 -40.11 -15.72 28.56
C MET A 302 -39.94 -15.06 29.93
N GLY A 303 -40.81 -15.42 30.88
CA GLY A 303 -40.81 -14.84 32.23
C GLY A 303 -39.55 -15.16 33.06
N ASP A 304 -38.68 -16.05 32.57
CA ASP A 304 -37.39 -16.42 33.17
C ASP A 304 -36.19 -15.66 32.57
N GLY A 305 -36.46 -14.66 31.72
CA GLY A 305 -35.45 -13.87 31.03
C GLY A 305 -34.85 -14.53 29.79
N SER A 306 -35.31 -15.74 29.41
CA SER A 306 -34.96 -16.35 28.13
C SER A 306 -35.84 -15.82 26.98
N ILE A 307 -35.45 -16.13 25.75
CA ILE A 307 -36.22 -15.78 24.54
C ILE A 307 -36.43 -17.05 23.72
N SER A 308 -37.68 -17.42 23.40
CA SER A 308 -37.90 -18.44 22.37
C SER A 308 -37.78 -17.82 20.99
N VAL A 309 -37.10 -18.51 20.08
CA VAL A 309 -36.94 -18.06 18.69
C VAL A 309 -37.66 -19.05 17.77
N GLU A 310 -38.58 -18.55 16.95
CA GLU A 310 -39.26 -19.32 15.92
C GLU A 310 -38.48 -19.21 14.61
N ILE A 311 -38.16 -20.34 13.99
CA ILE A 311 -37.31 -20.41 12.79
C ILE A 311 -37.92 -21.33 11.73
N ILE A 312 -37.51 -21.16 10.47
CA ILE A 312 -37.87 -22.01 9.33
C ILE A 312 -36.61 -22.57 8.66
N PRO A 313 -36.53 -23.88 8.41
CA PRO A 313 -37.46 -24.92 8.87
C PRO A 313 -37.45 -25.06 10.41
N ALA A 314 -38.54 -25.59 10.97
CA ALA A 314 -38.64 -25.74 12.41
C ALA A 314 -37.74 -26.87 12.93
N LEU A 315 -37.12 -26.67 14.09
CA LEU A 315 -36.48 -27.75 14.83
C LEU A 315 -37.55 -28.64 15.51
N PRO A 316 -37.24 -29.92 15.78
CA PRO A 316 -38.17 -30.83 16.46
C PRO A 316 -38.36 -30.51 17.95
N TYR A 317 -37.71 -29.46 18.46
CA TYR A 317 -37.77 -28.99 19.83
C TYR A 317 -37.77 -27.46 19.87
N THR A 318 -38.30 -26.89 20.95
CA THR A 318 -38.28 -25.44 21.20
C THR A 318 -36.87 -24.97 21.52
N ILE A 319 -36.47 -23.84 20.93
CA ILE A 319 -35.14 -23.26 21.13
C ILE A 319 -35.26 -21.99 21.94
N TYR A 320 -34.34 -21.82 22.88
CA TYR A 320 -34.23 -20.63 23.71
C TYR A 320 -32.84 -20.01 23.60
N SER A 321 -32.79 -18.68 23.69
CA SER A 321 -31.58 -17.90 23.91
C SER A 321 -31.49 -17.46 25.38
N ARG A 322 -30.27 -17.32 25.94
CA ARG A 322 -30.04 -16.95 27.34
C ARG A 322 -28.84 -16.02 27.51
N GLY A 323 -28.92 -15.07 28.45
CA GLY A 323 -27.81 -14.18 28.80
C GLY A 323 -27.43 -13.22 27.67
N ASP A 324 -26.13 -13.05 27.42
CA ASP A 324 -25.61 -12.15 26.39
C ASP A 324 -26.08 -12.51 24.97
N GLU A 325 -26.29 -13.80 24.69
CA GLU A 325 -26.87 -14.28 23.43
C GLU A 325 -28.30 -13.75 23.27
N ALA A 326 -29.08 -13.74 24.35
CA ALA A 326 -30.44 -13.21 24.34
C ALA A 326 -30.43 -11.71 24.05
N THR A 327 -29.50 -10.97 24.66
CA THR A 327 -29.31 -9.52 24.40
C THR A 327 -28.95 -9.26 22.94
N MET A 328 -28.02 -10.04 22.37
CA MET A 328 -27.62 -9.91 20.97
C MET A 328 -28.78 -10.20 20.01
N VAL A 329 -29.54 -11.27 20.25
CA VAL A 329 -30.77 -11.57 19.50
C VAL A 329 -31.73 -10.38 19.58
N LYS A 330 -32.02 -9.85 20.77
CA LYS A 330 -32.88 -8.66 20.93
C LYS A 330 -32.35 -7.46 20.14
N MET A 331 -31.06 -7.13 20.21
CA MET A 331 -30.48 -5.97 19.51
C MET A 331 -30.67 -6.03 18.00
N LEU A 332 -30.59 -7.22 17.40
CA LEU A 332 -30.76 -7.40 15.95
C LEU A 332 -32.21 -7.20 15.50
N PHE A 333 -33.19 -7.50 16.36
CA PHE A 333 -34.61 -7.32 16.05
C PHE A 333 -35.24 -6.03 16.59
N ASN A 334 -34.62 -5.38 17.60
CA ASN A 334 -35.14 -4.15 18.22
C ASN A 334 -34.82 -2.86 17.44
N LYS A 335 -34.20 -2.96 16.26
CA LYS A 335 -34.12 -1.80 15.37
C LYS A 335 -35.46 -1.64 14.64
N GLU A 336 -36.30 -0.72 15.13
CA GLU A 336 -37.01 0.13 14.18
C GLU A 336 -35.93 0.67 13.23
N LEU A 337 -36.01 0.28 11.96
CA LEU A 337 -35.12 0.79 10.92
C LEU A 337 -35.06 2.32 11.04
N PRO A 338 -33.91 2.97 10.84
CA PRO A 338 -33.94 4.41 10.60
C PRO A 338 -34.94 4.64 9.47
N LYS A 339 -35.98 5.44 9.75
CA LYS A 339 -36.80 6.01 8.69
C LYS A 339 -35.80 6.69 7.76
N LEU A 340 -35.77 6.25 6.51
CA LEU A 340 -35.11 7.03 5.46
C LEU A 340 -35.77 8.41 5.50
N GLU A 341 -35.03 9.42 5.94
CA GLU A 341 -35.31 10.82 5.61
C GLU A 341 -35.03 11.07 4.14
#